data_AF-A0A1I7V5J0-F1
#
_entry.id   AF-A0A1I7V5J0-F1
#
_cell.length_a   1.000
_cell.length_b   1.000
_cell.length_c   1.000
_cell.angle_alpha   90.00
_cell.angle_beta   90.00
_cell.angle_gamma   90.00
#
_symmetry.space_group_name_H-M   'P 1'
#
loop_
_entity.id
_entity.type
_entity.pdbx_description
1 polymer ?
#
loop_
_entity_poly.entity_id
_entity_poly.type
_entity_poly.pdbx_seq_one_letter_code
_entity_poly.pdbx_strand_id
1 'polypeptide(L)'
;MINRDMEEYPEHRLNFFSLLQALNHECFDVLISLPPEHFRLIVDAVVWAFKHTMRNVAEIGLDILKDMLTQFGVHRNKERAQTFYKHFFMEILVHVLTVVTDSNQIKILGLSCYADILCTLFYAAEVSITEQLNPPQSNIDYIYMHISETFAQAFDNLTPDQIRVTVKGFFSFNIDSVKMKNHLRDFLVQIKERVGEDTSDLFIEEREQEIQNVQNAKKEVPGMLNPHEIADDDSMK
;
A
#
# COMPACT_ATOMS: atom_id res chain seq x y z
N MET A 1 21.02 8.09 -16.42
CA MET A 1 20.48 8.98 -17.48
C MET A 1 19.21 9.65 -17.00
N ILE A 2 18.18 8.88 -16.64
CA ILE A 2 16.86 9.43 -16.28
C ILE A 2 16.68 9.85 -14.81
N ASN A 3 17.62 9.47 -13.92
CA ASN A 3 17.52 9.70 -12.47
C ASN A 3 18.29 10.93 -11.95
N ARG A 4 19.02 11.64 -12.82
CA ARG A 4 19.82 12.81 -12.45
C ARG A 4 19.04 14.12 -12.53
N ASP A 5 18.09 14.17 -13.45
CA ASP A 5 17.27 15.33 -13.75
C ASP A 5 15.86 14.85 -14.14
N MET A 6 14.83 15.58 -13.72
CA MET A 6 13.41 15.22 -13.92
C MET A 6 12.86 15.65 -15.28
N GLU A 7 13.60 16.46 -16.03
CA GLU A 7 13.19 17.09 -17.29
C GLU A 7 13.99 16.54 -18.48
N GLU A 8 15.27 16.22 -18.30
CA GLU A 8 16.10 15.69 -19.39
C GLU A 8 15.64 14.29 -19.87
N TYR A 9 15.76 14.04 -21.19
CA TYR A 9 15.43 12.76 -21.86
C TYR A 9 14.01 12.20 -21.61
N PRO A 10 12.94 12.99 -21.83
CA PRO A 10 11.57 12.56 -21.55
C PRO A 10 11.13 11.32 -22.35
N GLU A 11 11.55 11.21 -23.61
CA GLU A 11 11.25 10.03 -24.45
C GLU A 11 11.94 8.77 -23.93
N HIS A 12 13.20 8.86 -23.51
CA HIS A 12 13.94 7.70 -22.97
C HIS A 12 13.30 7.23 -21.66
N ARG A 13 12.85 8.17 -20.83
CA ARG A 13 12.15 7.87 -19.58
C ARG A 13 10.85 7.12 -19.84
N LEU A 14 10.01 7.65 -20.72
CA LEU A 14 8.74 7.01 -21.04
C LEU A 14 8.96 5.63 -21.65
N ASN A 15 9.86 5.51 -22.64
CA ASN A 15 10.14 4.23 -23.29
C ASN A 15 10.80 3.20 -22.35
N PHE A 16 11.63 3.65 -21.40
CA PHE A 16 12.18 2.79 -20.36
C PHE A 16 11.09 2.18 -19.49
N PHE A 17 10.15 2.99 -19.00
CA PHE A 17 9.04 2.47 -18.18
C PHE A 17 8.05 1.64 -19.00
N SER A 18 7.79 1.99 -20.27
CA SER A 18 6.99 1.15 -21.16
C SER A 18 7.62 -0.23 -21.38
N LEU A 19 8.94 -0.29 -21.57
CA LEU A 19 9.66 -1.56 -21.64
C LEU A 19 9.56 -2.32 -20.31
N LEU A 20 9.74 -1.65 -19.18
CA LEU A 20 9.66 -2.28 -17.87
C LEU A 20 8.26 -2.84 -17.59
N GLN A 21 7.20 -2.12 -17.98
CA GLN A 21 5.82 -2.59 -17.89
C GLN A 21 5.61 -3.85 -18.73
N ALA A 22 6.07 -3.86 -19.98
CA ALA A 22 5.97 -5.04 -20.84
C ALA A 22 6.74 -6.24 -20.25
N LEU A 23 7.95 -6.03 -19.71
CA LEU A 23 8.73 -7.10 -19.08
C LEU A 23 8.07 -7.63 -17.81
N ASN A 24 7.48 -6.75 -16.98
CA ASN A 24 6.75 -7.15 -15.78
C ASN A 24 5.51 -7.98 -16.13
N HIS A 25 4.81 -7.63 -17.20
CA HIS A 25 3.58 -8.32 -17.59
C HIS A 25 3.85 -9.64 -18.33
N GLU A 26 4.71 -9.61 -19.35
CA GLU A 26 4.91 -10.74 -20.28
C GLU A 26 6.03 -11.69 -19.84
N CYS A 27 7.01 -11.19 -19.08
CA CYS A 27 8.26 -11.88 -18.77
C CYS A 27 8.57 -11.89 -17.26
N PHE A 28 7.54 -11.93 -16.42
CA PHE A 28 7.69 -11.77 -14.97
C PHE A 28 8.71 -12.73 -14.34
N ASP A 29 8.68 -14.02 -14.72
CA ASP A 29 9.63 -15.04 -14.24
C ASP A 29 11.09 -14.69 -14.52
N VAL A 30 11.36 -14.07 -15.67
CA VAL A 30 12.70 -13.60 -16.05
C VAL A 30 13.10 -12.40 -15.19
N LEU A 31 12.16 -11.46 -15.01
CA LEU A 31 12.37 -10.25 -14.22
C LEU A 31 12.75 -10.57 -12.77
N ILE A 32 12.00 -11.47 -12.12
CA ILE A 32 12.25 -11.88 -10.72
C ILE A 32 13.40 -12.88 -10.55
N SER A 33 13.96 -13.38 -11.66
CA SER A 33 15.16 -14.24 -11.64
C SER A 33 16.45 -13.45 -11.86
N LEU A 34 16.36 -12.13 -12.04
CA LEU A 34 17.53 -11.26 -12.07
C LEU A 34 18.28 -11.31 -10.73
N PRO A 35 19.60 -11.04 -10.73
CA PRO A 35 20.35 -10.92 -9.48
C PRO A 35 19.71 -9.89 -8.54
N PRO A 36 19.74 -10.11 -7.21
CA PRO A 36 19.01 -9.27 -6.25
C PRO A 36 19.29 -7.77 -6.37
N GLU A 37 20.54 -7.38 -6.64
CA GLU A 37 20.93 -5.98 -6.82
C GLU A 37 20.31 -5.35 -8.07
N HIS A 38 20.08 -6.12 -9.13
CA HIS A 38 19.43 -5.64 -10.35
C HIS A 38 17.92 -5.53 -10.15
N PHE A 39 17.31 -6.49 -9.46
CA PHE A 39 15.89 -6.43 -9.13
C PHE A 39 15.56 -5.27 -8.17
N ARG A 40 16.44 -5.02 -7.18
CA ARG A 40 16.37 -3.83 -6.32
C ARG A 40 16.28 -2.53 -7.14
N LEU A 41 17.15 -2.36 -8.15
CA LEU A 41 17.13 -1.18 -9.03
C LEU A 41 15.81 -1.04 -9.81
N ILE A 42 15.17 -2.15 -10.17
CA ILE A 42 13.86 -2.13 -10.82
C ILE A 42 12.80 -1.59 -9.85
N VAL A 43 12.76 -2.10 -8.61
CA VAL A 43 11.81 -1.62 -7.60
C VAL A 43 12.06 -0.13 -7.30
N ASP A 44 13.33 0.27 -7.13
CA ASP A 44 13.70 1.67 -6.91
C ASP A 44 13.28 2.56 -8.10
N ALA A 45 13.39 2.08 -9.33
CA ALA A 45 12.95 2.80 -10.52
C ALA A 45 11.41 2.96 -10.56
N VAL A 46 10.65 1.94 -10.16
CA VAL A 46 9.19 2.01 -10.04
C VAL A 46 8.79 3.02 -8.96
N VAL A 47 9.46 2.98 -7.81
CA VAL A 47 9.29 3.97 -6.72
C VAL A 47 9.57 5.39 -7.21
N TRP A 48 10.63 5.56 -7.99
CA TRP A 48 10.98 6.84 -8.57
C TRP A 48 9.92 7.31 -9.58
N ALA A 49 9.37 6.39 -10.39
CA ALA A 49 8.37 6.70 -11.40
C ALA A 49 7.06 7.23 -10.79
N PHE A 50 6.46 6.53 -9.82
CA PHE A 50 5.18 6.96 -9.26
C PHE A 50 5.28 8.23 -8.39
N LYS A 51 6.50 8.67 -8.05
CA LYS A 51 6.78 9.97 -7.41
C LYS A 51 6.95 11.12 -8.41
N HIS A 52 6.94 10.84 -9.71
CA HIS A 52 7.28 11.83 -10.71
C HIS A 52 6.22 12.93 -10.85
N THR A 53 6.67 14.13 -11.17
CA THR A 53 5.81 15.27 -11.52
C THR A 53 5.08 15.15 -12.87
N MET A 54 5.51 14.23 -13.75
CA MET A 54 4.90 14.04 -15.06
C MET A 54 3.86 12.95 -14.96
N ARG A 55 2.62 13.29 -15.32
CA ARG A 55 1.45 12.41 -15.19
C ARG A 55 1.67 11.03 -15.81
N ASN A 56 2.10 10.98 -17.07
CA ASN A 56 2.32 9.72 -17.79
C ASN A 56 3.37 8.82 -17.13
N VAL A 57 4.44 9.40 -16.56
CA VAL A 57 5.48 8.63 -15.85
C VAL A 57 4.99 8.16 -14.49
N ALA A 58 4.23 9.00 -13.78
CA ALA A 58 3.66 8.62 -12.49
C ALA A 58 2.60 7.53 -12.63
N GLU A 59 1.76 7.63 -13.67
CA GLU A 59 0.70 6.67 -14.00
C GLU A 59 1.29 5.30 -14.34
N ILE A 60 2.25 5.25 -15.27
CA ILE A 60 2.91 3.98 -15.61
C ILE A 60 3.67 3.38 -14.42
N GLY A 61 4.25 4.21 -13.54
CA GLY A 61 4.89 3.76 -12.31
C GLY A 61 3.92 3.03 -11.37
N LEU A 62 2.74 3.60 -11.12
CA LEU A 62 1.71 2.94 -10.32
C LEU A 62 1.15 1.68 -11.00
N ASP A 63 0.98 1.70 -12.31
CA ASP A 63 0.48 0.54 -13.06
C ASP A 63 1.47 -0.63 -12.99
N ILE A 64 2.78 -0.37 -13.15
CA ILE A 64 3.82 -1.38 -12.99
C ILE A 64 3.78 -1.96 -11.56
N LEU A 65 3.68 -1.11 -10.54
CA LEU A 65 3.60 -1.57 -9.16
C LEU A 65 2.38 -2.47 -8.92
N LYS A 66 1.21 -2.06 -9.43
CA LYS A 66 -0.04 -2.82 -9.29
C LYS A 66 0.03 -4.17 -10.01
N ASP A 67 0.56 -4.20 -11.22
CA ASP A 67 0.77 -5.43 -11.99
C ASP A 67 1.80 -6.32 -11.29
N MET A 68 2.92 -5.79 -10.81
CA MET A 68 3.94 -6.53 -10.05
C MET A 68 3.35 -7.21 -8.79
N LEU A 69 2.56 -6.50 -8.00
CA LEU A 69 1.88 -7.05 -6.83
C LEU A 69 0.89 -8.16 -7.23
N THR A 70 0.16 -7.97 -8.32
CA THR A 70 -0.79 -8.96 -8.87
C THR A 70 -0.07 -10.22 -9.34
N GLN A 71 1.02 -10.06 -10.09
CA GLN A 71 1.86 -11.15 -10.59
C GLN A 71 2.43 -11.98 -9.43
N PHE A 72 2.96 -11.34 -8.38
CA PHE A 72 3.38 -12.05 -7.16
C PHE A 72 2.22 -12.77 -6.46
N GLY A 73 1.04 -12.14 -6.39
CA GLY A 73 -0.16 -12.71 -5.76
C GLY A 73 -0.61 -14.02 -6.43
N VAL A 74 -0.55 -14.11 -7.76
CA VAL A 74 -0.93 -15.32 -8.52
C VAL A 74 0.24 -16.26 -8.82
N HIS A 75 1.47 -15.87 -8.46
CA HIS A 75 2.66 -16.64 -8.76
C HIS A 75 2.63 -18.04 -8.15
N ARG A 76 3.08 -19.03 -8.93
CA ARG A 76 3.09 -20.46 -8.50
C ARG A 76 4.09 -20.71 -7.39
N ASN A 77 5.27 -20.11 -7.49
CA ASN A 77 6.27 -20.17 -6.43
C ASN A 77 5.98 -19.07 -5.41
N LYS A 78 5.34 -19.46 -4.29
CA LYS A 78 4.99 -18.55 -3.19
C LYS A 78 6.20 -18.05 -2.41
N GLU A 79 7.29 -18.82 -2.32
CA GLU A 79 8.52 -18.44 -1.63
C GLU A 79 9.16 -17.19 -2.27
N ARG A 80 9.11 -17.08 -3.61
CA ARG A 80 9.57 -15.87 -4.33
C ARG A 80 8.74 -14.64 -3.95
N ALA A 81 7.42 -14.79 -3.85
CA ALA A 81 6.54 -13.71 -3.41
C ALA A 81 6.82 -13.31 -1.95
N GLN A 82 6.99 -14.28 -1.05
CA GLN A 82 7.32 -13.99 0.35
C GLN A 82 8.69 -13.30 0.49
N THR A 83 9.68 -13.73 -0.29
CA THR A 83 10.99 -13.06 -0.37
C THR A 83 10.82 -11.61 -0.82
N PHE A 84 10.02 -11.35 -1.86
CA PHE A 84 9.72 -9.99 -2.29
C PHE A 84 9.08 -9.16 -1.17
N TYR A 85 8.03 -9.67 -0.53
CA TYR A 85 7.33 -8.94 0.52
C TYR A 85 8.27 -8.60 1.69
N LYS A 86 9.08 -9.57 2.13
CA LYS A 86 10.03 -9.40 3.23
C LYS A 86 11.05 -8.28 2.98
N HIS A 87 11.51 -8.12 1.73
CA HIS A 87 12.55 -7.14 1.40
C HIS A 87 11.99 -5.77 0.99
N PHE A 88 10.79 -5.71 0.41
CA PHE A 88 10.31 -4.52 -0.28
C PHE A 88 8.97 -3.97 0.22
N PHE A 89 8.13 -4.79 0.87
CA PHE A 89 6.73 -4.41 1.13
C PHE A 89 6.61 -3.14 1.97
N MET A 90 7.30 -3.07 3.12
CA MET A 90 7.21 -1.91 4.00
C MET A 90 7.71 -0.64 3.35
N GLU A 91 8.82 -0.71 2.61
CA GLU A 91 9.38 0.44 1.92
C GLU A 91 8.43 0.96 0.83
N ILE A 92 7.88 0.06 0.02
CA ILE A 92 6.88 0.41 -1.00
C ILE A 92 5.66 1.05 -0.33
N LEU A 93 5.13 0.45 0.73
CA LEU A 93 3.95 0.96 1.43
C LEU A 93 4.18 2.37 1.98
N VAL A 94 5.31 2.61 2.65
CA VAL A 94 5.67 3.94 3.16
C VAL A 94 5.82 4.95 2.02
N HIS A 95 6.42 4.56 0.90
CA HIS A 95 6.55 5.43 -0.26
C HIS A 95 5.21 5.78 -0.91
N VAL A 96 4.30 4.81 -1.04
CA VAL A 96 2.94 5.08 -1.54
C VAL A 96 2.21 6.01 -0.58
N LEU A 97 2.23 5.75 0.73
CA LEU A 97 1.59 6.62 1.72
C LEU A 97 2.15 8.05 1.70
N THR A 98 3.47 8.21 1.55
CA THR A 98 4.11 9.53 1.44
C THR A 98 3.59 10.29 0.22
N VAL A 99 3.55 9.64 -0.95
CA VAL A 99 3.05 10.24 -2.19
C VAL A 99 1.58 10.62 -2.08
N VAL A 100 0.78 9.76 -1.45
CA VAL A 100 -0.64 10.00 -1.25
C VAL A 100 -0.92 11.22 -0.37
N THR A 101 -0.06 11.48 0.62
CA THR A 101 -0.19 12.66 1.48
C THR A 101 0.28 13.96 0.82
N ASP A 102 0.95 13.90 -0.34
CA ASP A 102 1.33 15.08 -1.11
C ASP A 102 0.19 15.55 -2.02
N SER A 103 -0.36 16.73 -1.69
CA SER A 103 -1.43 17.35 -2.47
C SER A 103 -1.09 17.63 -3.94
N ASN A 104 0.19 17.77 -4.30
CA ASN A 104 0.61 17.94 -5.68
C ASN A 104 0.52 16.62 -6.45
N GLN A 105 0.94 15.52 -5.83
CA GLN A 105 0.84 14.18 -6.43
C GLN A 105 -0.61 13.74 -6.62
N ILE A 106 -1.48 14.09 -5.68
CA ILE A 106 -2.93 13.86 -5.82
C ILE A 106 -3.51 14.61 -7.03
N LYS A 107 -3.04 15.83 -7.33
CA LYS A 107 -3.51 16.58 -8.51
C LYS A 107 -3.05 15.96 -9.83
N ILE A 108 -1.91 15.25 -9.84
CA ILE A 108 -1.33 14.64 -11.04
C ILE A 108 -2.15 13.42 -11.49
N LEU A 109 -2.39 12.46 -10.59
CA LEU A 109 -3.04 11.18 -10.91
C LEU A 109 -4.51 11.09 -10.46
N GLY A 110 -4.87 11.85 -9.43
CA GLY A 110 -6.19 11.75 -8.81
C GLY A 110 -6.25 10.69 -7.70
N LEU A 111 -7.18 10.90 -6.77
CA LEU A 111 -7.30 10.10 -5.55
C LEU A 111 -7.68 8.63 -5.80
N SER A 112 -8.40 8.34 -6.89
CA SER A 112 -8.88 6.99 -7.20
C SER A 112 -7.73 6.02 -7.48
N CYS A 113 -6.71 6.44 -8.22
CA CYS A 113 -5.54 5.59 -8.51
C CYS A 113 -4.82 5.18 -7.22
N TYR A 114 -4.72 6.12 -6.29
CA TYR A 114 -4.12 5.86 -4.98
C TYR A 114 -4.97 4.96 -4.08
N ALA A 115 -6.30 5.13 -4.11
CA ALA A 115 -7.19 4.22 -3.39
C ALA A 115 -7.04 2.78 -3.89
N ASP A 116 -6.96 2.56 -5.20
CA ASP A 116 -6.79 1.22 -5.78
C ASP A 116 -5.47 0.55 -5.37
N ILE A 117 -4.35 1.28 -5.41
CA ILE A 117 -3.05 0.70 -5.01
C ILE A 117 -2.98 0.46 -3.50
N LEU A 118 -3.59 1.34 -2.67
CA LEU A 118 -3.69 1.11 -1.23
C LEU A 118 -4.55 -0.12 -0.92
N CYS A 119 -5.69 -0.30 -1.60
CA CYS A 119 -6.47 -1.54 -1.51
C CYS A 119 -5.60 -2.76 -1.81
N THR A 120 -4.82 -2.72 -2.88
CA THR A 120 -3.93 -3.83 -3.27
C THR A 120 -2.86 -4.12 -2.21
N LEU A 121 -2.20 -3.08 -1.67
CA LEU A 121 -1.16 -3.21 -0.65
C LEU A 121 -1.70 -3.72 0.68
N PHE A 122 -2.80 -3.15 1.17
CA PHE A 122 -3.39 -3.57 2.44
C PHE A 122 -4.13 -4.91 2.33
N TYR A 123 -4.58 -5.31 1.14
CA TYR A 123 -5.03 -6.68 0.89
C TYR A 123 -3.85 -7.66 0.95
N ALA A 124 -2.71 -7.30 0.33
CA ALA A 124 -1.51 -8.12 0.42
C ALA A 124 -1.04 -8.29 1.88
N ALA A 125 -1.01 -7.20 2.65
CA ALA A 125 -0.66 -7.19 4.08
C ALA A 125 -1.48 -8.18 4.92
N GLU A 126 -2.77 -8.31 4.63
CA GLU A 126 -3.70 -9.10 5.43
C GLU A 126 -3.79 -10.56 4.94
N VAL A 127 -3.70 -10.78 3.62
CA VAL A 127 -4.00 -12.09 3.02
C VAL A 127 -2.80 -12.75 2.35
N SER A 128 -1.93 -11.97 1.70
CA SER A 128 -0.87 -12.52 0.83
C SER A 128 0.48 -12.72 1.53
N ILE A 129 0.79 -11.92 2.56
CA ILE A 129 2.07 -12.01 3.28
C ILE A 129 1.92 -13.00 4.43
N THR A 130 2.48 -14.19 4.26
CA THR A 130 2.40 -15.30 5.23
C THR A 130 3.69 -15.43 6.03
N GLU A 131 4.84 -15.04 5.50
CA GLU A 131 6.09 -14.98 6.26
C GLU A 131 6.14 -13.75 7.16
N GLN A 132 6.69 -13.89 8.36
CA GLN A 132 6.84 -12.79 9.29
C GLN A 132 7.82 -11.74 8.77
N LEU A 133 7.34 -10.50 8.60
CA LEU A 133 8.14 -9.35 8.21
C LEU A 133 9.07 -8.92 9.35
N ASN A 134 8.62 -9.01 10.60
CA ASN A 134 9.38 -8.64 11.79
C ASN A 134 9.11 -9.59 12.98
N PRO A 135 9.77 -10.77 13.03
CA PRO A 135 9.61 -11.72 14.13
C PRO A 135 9.97 -11.11 15.50
N PRO A 136 9.24 -11.44 16.58
CA PRO A 136 8.15 -12.41 16.66
C PRO A 136 6.74 -11.79 16.43
N GLN A 137 6.66 -10.53 16.02
CA GLN A 137 5.39 -9.80 15.88
C GLN A 137 4.56 -10.32 14.70
N SER A 138 3.22 -10.23 14.80
CA SER A 138 2.34 -10.50 13.65
C SER A 138 2.56 -9.45 12.55
N ASN A 139 2.34 -9.81 11.29
CA ASN A 139 2.51 -8.89 10.17
C ASN A 139 1.60 -7.67 10.30
N ILE A 140 0.33 -7.88 10.67
CA ILE A 140 -0.64 -6.80 10.84
C ILE A 140 -0.18 -5.83 11.93
N ASP A 141 0.23 -6.34 13.10
CA ASP A 141 0.66 -5.47 14.20
C ASP A 141 1.94 -4.70 13.86
N TYR A 142 2.89 -5.35 13.17
CA TYR A 142 4.13 -4.71 12.75
C TYR A 142 3.85 -3.57 11.76
N ILE A 143 3.07 -3.84 10.71
CA ILE A 143 2.70 -2.85 9.70
C ILE A 143 1.93 -1.70 10.36
N TYR A 144 0.95 -2.03 11.22
CA TYR A 144 0.14 -1.05 11.93
C TYR A 144 1.01 -0.12 12.79
N MET A 145 1.91 -0.68 13.59
CA MET A 145 2.80 0.09 14.46
C MET A 145 3.74 0.99 13.65
N HIS A 146 4.36 0.45 12.61
CA HIS A 146 5.31 1.20 11.79
C HIS A 146 4.65 2.37 11.04
N ILE A 147 3.44 2.18 10.50
CA ILE A 147 2.69 3.27 9.86
C ILE A 147 2.24 4.29 10.89
N SER A 148 1.79 3.86 12.06
CA SER A 148 1.36 4.76 13.14
C SER A 148 2.52 5.65 13.59
N GLU A 149 3.71 5.09 13.78
CA GLU A 149 4.94 5.83 14.10
C GLU A 149 5.32 6.80 12.97
N THR A 150 5.25 6.35 11.72
CA THR A 150 5.52 7.19 10.54
C THR A 150 4.59 8.40 10.49
N PHE A 151 3.29 8.20 10.73
CA PHE A 151 2.32 9.30 10.76
C PHE A 151 2.50 10.24 11.95
N ALA A 152 2.78 9.70 13.15
CA ALA A 152 3.04 10.51 14.33
C ALA A 152 4.29 11.40 14.16
N GLN A 153 5.31 10.91 13.44
CA GLN A 153 6.50 11.69 13.10
C GLN A 153 6.25 12.73 12.00
N ALA A 154 5.38 12.41 11.03
CA ALA A 154 5.13 13.27 9.88
C ALA A 154 4.09 14.37 10.14
N PHE A 155 3.14 14.15 11.06
CA PHE A 155 1.98 15.03 11.28
C PHE A 155 1.81 15.33 12.78
N ASP A 156 2.31 16.48 13.22
CA ASP A 156 2.25 16.91 14.63
C ASP A 156 0.84 17.31 15.10
N ASN A 157 -0.08 17.48 14.15
CA ASN A 157 -1.45 17.89 14.39
C ASN A 157 -2.43 16.72 14.57
N LEU A 158 -2.00 15.48 14.35
CA LEU A 158 -2.85 14.31 14.52
C LEU A 158 -2.77 13.75 15.94
N THR A 159 -3.92 13.40 16.51
CA THR A 159 -3.96 12.67 17.78
C THR A 159 -3.64 11.18 17.58
N PRO A 160 -3.18 10.47 18.63
CA PRO A 160 -2.96 9.02 18.57
C PRO A 160 -4.22 8.24 18.12
N ASP A 161 -5.40 8.72 18.50
CA ASP A 161 -6.69 8.12 18.15
C ASP A 161 -7.04 8.32 16.67
N GLN A 162 -6.79 9.51 16.12
CA GLN A 162 -6.94 9.77 14.67
C GLN A 162 -6.01 8.88 13.84
N ILE A 163 -4.75 8.73 14.27
CA ILE A 163 -3.80 7.82 13.61
C ILE A 163 -4.31 6.39 13.69
N ARG A 164 -4.73 5.92 14.87
CA ARG A 164 -5.29 4.56 15.04
C ARG A 164 -6.43 4.28 14.08
N VAL A 165 -7.44 5.16 14.08
CA VAL A 165 -8.65 5.00 13.26
C VAL A 165 -8.32 5.04 11.77
N THR A 166 -7.36 5.90 11.37
CA THR A 166 -6.86 5.94 10.00
C THR A 166 -6.22 4.62 9.59
N VAL A 167 -5.26 4.12 10.36
CA VAL A 167 -4.55 2.88 10.00
C VAL A 167 -5.50 1.68 10.00
N LYS A 168 -6.43 1.57 10.97
CA LYS A 168 -7.48 0.53 10.95
C LYS A 168 -8.37 0.59 9.72
N GLY A 169 -8.71 1.80 9.27
CA GLY A 169 -9.54 2.01 8.09
C GLY A 169 -8.87 1.49 6.81
N PHE A 170 -7.56 1.68 6.65
CA PHE A 170 -6.83 1.13 5.51
C PHE A 170 -6.92 -0.39 5.40
N PHE A 171 -6.81 -1.12 6.52
CA PHE A 171 -7.05 -2.56 6.51
C PHE A 171 -8.51 -2.90 6.21
N SER A 172 -9.45 -2.21 6.84
CA SER A 172 -10.88 -2.57 6.76
C SER A 172 -11.47 -2.33 5.37
N PHE A 173 -11.06 -1.26 4.69
CA PHE A 173 -11.59 -0.89 3.38
C PHE A 173 -10.78 -1.45 2.20
N ASN A 174 -9.81 -2.35 2.42
CA ASN A 174 -8.88 -2.83 1.39
C ASN A 174 -9.52 -3.62 0.22
N ILE A 175 -10.80 -4.01 0.32
CA ILE A 175 -11.57 -4.64 -0.77
C ILE A 175 -12.61 -3.71 -1.42
N ASP A 176 -12.75 -2.48 -0.93
CA ASP A 176 -13.71 -1.50 -1.43
C ASP A 176 -12.98 -0.18 -1.74
N SER A 177 -12.58 -0.03 -3.00
CA SER A 177 -11.86 1.17 -3.46
C SER A 177 -12.65 2.46 -3.26
N VAL A 178 -13.99 2.42 -3.30
CA VAL A 178 -14.81 3.61 -3.07
C VAL A 178 -14.73 4.04 -1.60
N LYS A 179 -14.85 3.09 -0.67
CA LYS A 179 -14.67 3.37 0.76
C LYS A 179 -13.23 3.77 1.08
N MET A 180 -12.24 3.09 0.52
CA MET A 180 -10.82 3.46 0.65
C MET A 180 -10.57 4.90 0.18
N LYS A 181 -11.11 5.29 -0.97
CA LYS A 181 -10.99 6.65 -1.50
C LYS A 181 -11.64 7.70 -0.59
N ASN A 182 -12.81 7.40 -0.04
CA ASN A 182 -13.47 8.31 0.90
C ASN A 182 -12.68 8.40 2.20
N HIS A 183 -12.25 7.27 2.73
CA HIS A 183 -11.43 7.20 3.93
C HIS A 183 -10.15 8.04 3.79
N LEU A 184 -9.49 7.90 2.64
CA LEU A 184 -8.30 8.64 2.31
C LEU A 184 -8.57 10.14 2.15
N ARG A 185 -9.69 10.53 1.54
CA ARG A 185 -10.06 11.96 1.43
C ARG A 185 -10.16 12.60 2.82
N ASP A 186 -10.82 11.93 3.76
CA ASP A 186 -11.00 12.48 5.11
C ASP A 186 -9.65 12.57 5.85
N PHE A 187 -8.79 11.56 5.69
CA PHE A 187 -7.43 11.62 6.23
C PHE A 187 -6.65 12.83 5.68
N LEU A 188 -6.75 13.09 4.36
CA LEU A 188 -6.11 14.26 3.73
C LEU A 188 -6.68 15.60 4.21
N VAL A 189 -7.91 15.64 4.71
CA VAL A 189 -8.49 16.83 5.37
C VAL A 189 -7.91 16.96 6.78
N GLN A 190 -7.88 15.87 7.55
CA GLN A 190 -7.33 15.86 8.92
C GLN A 190 -5.86 16.28 8.98
N ILE A 191 -5.01 15.89 8.01
CA ILE A 191 -3.61 16.35 7.99
C ILE A 191 -3.45 17.83 7.64
N LYS A 192 -4.48 18.48 7.05
CA LYS A 192 -4.42 19.91 6.67
C LYS A 192 -5.02 20.84 7.72
N GLU A 193 -5.98 20.36 8.49
CA GLU A 193 -6.73 21.16 9.45
C GLU A 193 -6.41 20.70 10.87
N ARG A 194 -6.06 21.65 11.76
CA ARG A 194 -6.08 21.37 13.20
C ARG A 194 -7.54 21.27 13.64
N VAL A 195 -8.08 20.06 13.65
CA VAL A 195 -9.39 19.79 14.23
C VAL A 195 -9.29 20.02 15.74
N GLY A 196 -10.12 20.91 16.30
CA GLY A 196 -10.15 21.16 17.74
C GLY A 196 -10.72 19.97 18.51
N GLU A 197 -10.17 19.70 19.69
CA GLU A 197 -10.39 18.49 20.52
C GLU A 197 -11.90 18.13 20.69
N ASP A 198 -12.77 19.10 20.92
CA ASP A 198 -14.18 18.87 21.29
C ASP A 198 -15.09 18.30 20.18
N THR A 199 -14.75 18.47 18.89
CA THR A 199 -15.60 17.94 17.79
C THR A 199 -15.05 16.65 17.19
N SER A 200 -13.77 16.37 17.39
CA SER A 200 -13.10 15.18 16.85
C SER A 200 -13.63 13.87 17.44
N ASP A 201 -13.98 13.85 18.73
CA ASP A 201 -14.25 12.61 19.46
C ASP A 201 -15.54 11.91 19.00
N LEU A 202 -16.61 12.66 18.72
CA LEU A 202 -17.88 12.08 18.26
C LEU A 202 -17.75 11.43 16.86
N PHE A 203 -17.00 12.05 15.95
CA PHE A 203 -16.76 11.50 14.62
C PHE A 203 -15.82 10.29 14.64
N ILE A 204 -14.93 10.21 15.64
CA ILE A 204 -14.02 9.08 15.81
C ILE A 204 -14.81 7.82 16.19
N GLU A 205 -15.74 7.91 17.14
CA GLU A 205 -16.56 6.75 17.55
C GLU A 205 -17.41 6.19 16.40
N GLU A 206 -18.10 7.06 15.66
CA GLU A 206 -18.91 6.63 14.50
C GLU A 206 -18.05 5.94 13.44
N ARG A 207 -16.87 6.50 13.16
CA ARG A 207 -15.93 5.94 12.18
C ARG A 207 -15.35 4.61 12.65
N GLU A 208 -15.02 4.48 13.93
CA GLU A 208 -14.54 3.22 14.50
C GLU A 208 -15.61 2.12 14.43
N GLN A 209 -16.88 2.46 14.66
CA GLN A 209 -17.99 1.53 14.45
C GLN A 209 -18.14 1.10 13.00
N GLU A 210 -18.06 2.03 12.03
CA GLU A 210 -18.12 1.70 10.60
C GLU A 210 -16.97 0.75 10.21
N ILE A 211 -15.74 1.09 10.60
CA ILE A 211 -14.54 0.29 10.34
C ILE A 211 -14.71 -1.13 10.91
N GLN A 212 -15.16 -1.23 12.16
CA GLN A 212 -15.37 -2.52 12.80
C GLN A 212 -16.46 -3.34 12.09
N ASN A 213 -17.57 -2.71 11.69
CA ASN A 213 -18.65 -3.37 10.96
C ASN A 213 -18.17 -3.89 9.61
N VAL A 214 -17.38 -3.09 8.87
CA VAL A 214 -16.81 -3.52 7.59
C VAL A 214 -15.82 -4.67 7.78
N GLN A 215 -14.95 -4.59 8.78
CA GLN A 215 -14.00 -5.67 9.06
C GLN A 215 -14.71 -6.96 9.49
N ASN A 216 -15.79 -6.88 10.27
CA ASN A 216 -16.60 -8.04 10.65
C ASN A 216 -17.27 -8.67 9.42
N ALA A 217 -17.96 -7.87 8.60
CA ALA A 217 -18.60 -8.34 7.37
C ALA A 217 -17.59 -8.97 6.40
N LYS A 218 -16.37 -8.42 6.34
CA LYS A 218 -15.29 -8.93 5.51
C LYS A 218 -14.78 -10.30 5.96
N LYS A 219 -14.74 -10.57 7.28
CA LYS A 219 -14.39 -11.89 7.83
C LYS A 219 -15.43 -12.98 7.50
N GLU A 220 -16.67 -12.61 7.21
CA GLU A 220 -17.73 -13.56 6.83
C GLU A 220 -17.63 -14.03 5.37
N VAL A 221 -16.78 -13.39 4.55
CA VAL A 221 -16.58 -13.76 3.13
C VAL A 221 -15.60 -14.94 3.01
N PRO A 222 -15.98 -16.06 2.38
CA PRO A 222 -15.09 -17.20 2.18
C PRO A 222 -13.78 -16.81 1.48
N GLY A 223 -12.64 -17.17 2.06
CA GLY A 223 -11.30 -16.85 1.55
C GLY A 223 -10.68 -15.55 2.09
N MET A 224 -11.40 -14.78 2.93
CA MET A 224 -10.86 -13.59 3.62
C MET A 224 -10.31 -13.90 5.03
N LEU A 225 -10.62 -15.07 5.58
CA LEU A 225 -10.01 -15.55 6.83
C LEU A 225 -8.60 -16.04 6.53
N ASN A 226 -7.61 -15.54 7.27
CA ASN A 226 -6.24 -16.01 7.16
C ASN A 226 -6.22 -17.53 7.49
N PRO A 227 -5.66 -18.40 6.62
CA PRO A 227 -5.61 -19.84 6.87
C PRO A 227 -4.96 -20.22 8.20
N HIS A 228 -4.12 -19.35 8.78
CA HIS A 228 -3.49 -19.54 10.07
C HIS A 228 -4.37 -19.17 11.28
N GLU A 229 -5.48 -18.44 11.08
CA GLU A 229 -6.48 -18.15 12.14
C GLU A 229 -7.52 -19.29 12.27
N ILE A 230 -7.57 -20.21 11.31
CA ILE A 230 -8.54 -21.33 11.27
C ILE A 230 -8.08 -22.51 12.14
N ALA A 231 -6.81 -22.54 12.58
CA ALA A 231 -6.20 -23.72 13.19
C ALA A 231 -6.52 -23.95 14.68
N ASP A 232 -7.24 -23.06 15.37
CA ASP A 232 -7.45 -23.18 16.83
C ASP A 232 -8.81 -23.79 17.25
N ASP A 233 -9.76 -24.01 16.34
CA ASP A 233 -11.14 -24.43 16.72
C ASP A 233 -11.47 -25.92 16.51
N ASP A 234 -10.53 -26.72 15.96
CA ASP A 234 -10.75 -28.15 15.69
C ASP A 234 -10.17 -29.09 16.78
N SER A 235 -9.83 -28.56 17.97
CA SER A 235 -9.28 -29.33 19.09
C SER A 235 -10.26 -29.57 20.26
N MET A 236 -11.57 -29.47 20.01
CA MET A 236 -12.60 -29.93 20.94
C MET A 236 -13.69 -30.76 20.25
N LYS A 237 -13.37 -32.02 19.91
CA LYS A 237 -14.33 -33.13 19.88
C LYS A 237 -13.71 -34.41 20.39
#